data_AF-A0A7W7H395-F1
#
_entry.id   AF-A0A7W7H395-F1
#
_cell.length_a   1.000
_cell.length_b   1.000
_cell.length_c   1.000
_cell.angle_alpha   90.00
_cell.angle_beta   90.00
_cell.angle_gamma   90.00
#
_symmetry.space_group_name_H-M   'P 1'
#
loop_
_entity.id
_entity.type
_entity.pdbx_description
1 polymer ?
#
loop_
_entity_poly.entity_id
_entity_poly.type
_entity_poly.pdbx_seq_one_letter_code
_entity_poly.pdbx_strand_id
1 'polypeptide(L)'
;MRIKTCLNGGRRPDEHPAVPITPGELAAEAVAAVRAGAEAVHLHPRDAAGAQSLEPEDIAAAVTAVRRACPDIPVGVSTGLWITDGDAGQRLATVARWADLRAAARPSFASVNVSEPGFADLVAALTRAGIAVEAGVWSTDDARTLATAGHEEWLRILVEIVDGTAETAVAEADAVLAGLDEHGIAGPRLLHGENAACWPLIAHAGRLGLPTRIGLEDTVTGPDGEPVTGNAELVRQALSIWSAAGSGG
;
A
#
# COMPACT_ATOMS: atom_id res chain seq x y z
N MET A 1 -11.01 8.80 -4.02
CA MET A 1 -9.89 8.94 -3.07
C MET A 1 -8.67 9.43 -3.83
N ARG A 2 -7.91 10.40 -3.32
CA ARG A 2 -6.72 10.99 -3.99
C ARG A 2 -5.41 10.36 -3.51
N ILE A 3 -5.18 10.34 -2.20
CA ILE A 3 -3.93 9.83 -1.62
C ILE A 3 -4.22 8.76 -0.56
N LYS A 4 -3.59 7.60 -0.72
CA LYS A 4 -3.39 6.60 0.35
C LYS A 4 -2.02 6.86 0.98
N THR A 5 -1.91 6.93 2.31
CA THR A 5 -0.60 6.99 2.96
C THR A 5 -0.09 5.60 3.33
N CYS A 6 1.20 5.33 3.22
CA CYS A 6 1.86 4.09 3.64
C CYS A 6 2.88 4.37 4.76
N LEU A 7 2.53 4.01 6.00
CA LEU A 7 3.12 4.65 7.18
C LEU A 7 4.55 4.22 7.48
N ASN A 8 4.92 2.96 7.21
CA ASN A 8 6.17 2.39 7.72
C ASN A 8 6.83 1.34 6.81
N GLY A 9 6.07 0.45 6.17
CA GLY A 9 6.65 -0.53 5.25
C GLY A 9 7.63 -1.49 5.90
N GLY A 10 8.72 -1.78 5.21
CA GLY A 10 9.88 -2.49 5.76
C GLY A 10 10.91 -1.61 6.46
N ARG A 11 10.73 -0.28 6.48
CA ARG A 11 11.72 0.63 7.04
C ARG A 11 11.85 0.47 8.55
N ARG A 12 13.06 0.77 9.03
CA ARG A 12 13.43 0.72 10.44
C ARG A 12 13.72 2.13 11.00
N PRO A 13 13.66 2.32 12.34
CA PRO A 13 13.92 3.63 12.95
C PRO A 13 15.33 4.19 12.71
N ASP A 14 16.31 3.33 12.42
CA ASP A 14 17.67 3.76 12.04
C ASP A 14 17.74 4.33 10.61
N GLU A 15 16.77 4.01 9.75
CA GLU A 15 16.65 4.59 8.41
C GLU A 15 15.93 5.94 8.44
N HIS A 16 14.90 6.07 9.28
CA HIS A 16 14.24 7.35 9.53
C HIS A 16 13.58 7.37 10.93
N PRO A 17 13.89 8.35 11.79
CA PRO A 17 13.46 8.33 13.20
C PRO A 17 11.94 8.49 13.40
N ALA A 18 11.23 8.96 12.37
CA ALA A 18 9.78 9.10 12.39
C ALA A 18 9.00 7.84 11.92
N VAL A 19 9.67 6.72 11.62
CA VAL A 19 8.99 5.48 11.23
C VAL A 19 8.19 4.93 12.43
N PRO A 20 6.85 4.82 12.35
CA PRO A 20 6.05 4.30 13.45
C PRO A 20 6.15 2.77 13.55
N ILE A 21 6.39 2.26 14.76
CA ILE A 21 6.56 0.83 15.03
C ILE A 21 5.40 0.28 15.85
N THR A 22 5.09 0.92 16.98
CA THR A 22 4.04 0.44 17.88
C THR A 22 2.64 0.79 17.36
N PRO A 23 1.58 0.07 17.77
CA PRO A 23 0.20 0.43 17.45
C PRO A 23 -0.17 1.88 17.82
N GLY A 24 0.38 2.40 18.92
CA GLY A 24 0.15 3.78 19.35
C GLY A 24 0.82 4.81 18.43
N GLU A 25 2.05 4.55 18.00
CA GLU A 25 2.76 5.38 17.02
C GLU A 25 2.07 5.35 15.66
N LEU A 26 1.64 4.17 15.20
CA LEU A 26 0.86 4.01 13.96
C LEU A 26 -0.43 4.85 14.01
N ALA A 27 -1.13 4.85 15.14
CA ALA A 27 -2.34 5.65 15.32
C ALA A 27 -2.04 7.16 15.31
N ALA A 28 -0.98 7.60 15.99
CA ALA A 28 -0.58 9.01 16.01
C ALA A 28 -0.18 9.50 14.60
N GLU A 29 0.58 8.69 13.87
CA GLU A 29 1.03 9.02 12.52
C GLU A 29 -0.12 8.99 11.51
N ALA A 30 -1.06 8.04 11.64
CA ALA A 30 -2.28 8.03 10.85
C ALA A 30 -3.09 9.31 11.05
N VAL A 31 -3.23 9.82 12.28
CA VAL A 31 -3.91 11.10 12.54
C VAL A 31 -3.20 12.26 11.85
N ALA A 32 -1.86 12.30 11.92
CA ALA A 32 -1.07 13.35 11.29
C ALA A 32 -1.21 13.33 9.76
N ALA A 33 -1.14 12.13 9.15
CA ALA A 33 -1.28 11.95 7.71
C ALA A 33 -2.71 12.26 7.22
N VAL A 34 -3.75 11.84 7.97
CA VAL A 34 -5.15 12.16 7.62
C VAL A 34 -5.41 13.66 7.72
N ARG A 35 -4.89 14.34 8.75
CA ARG A 35 -4.94 15.81 8.84
C ARG A 35 -4.21 16.51 7.70
N ALA A 36 -3.16 15.88 7.18
CA ALA A 36 -2.45 16.35 5.99
C ALA A 36 -3.22 16.08 4.68
N GLY A 37 -4.28 15.27 4.70
CA GLY A 37 -5.17 15.01 3.58
C GLY A 37 -5.10 13.59 3.01
N ALA A 38 -4.50 12.64 3.71
CA ALA A 38 -4.60 11.22 3.36
C ALA A 38 -6.05 10.73 3.56
N GLU A 39 -6.54 9.95 2.60
CA GLU A 39 -7.93 9.46 2.55
C GLU A 39 -8.01 7.92 2.74
N ALA A 40 -6.87 7.26 2.88
CA ALA A 40 -6.70 5.87 3.27
C ALA A 40 -5.32 5.69 3.92
N VAL A 41 -5.17 4.69 4.78
CA VAL A 41 -3.90 4.35 5.45
C VAL A 41 -3.51 2.92 5.10
N HIS A 42 -2.25 2.67 4.83
CA HIS A 42 -1.61 1.37 4.70
C HIS A 42 -0.49 1.26 5.73
N LEU A 43 -0.35 0.10 6.36
CA LEU A 43 0.65 -0.13 7.39
C LEU A 43 1.12 -1.57 7.44
N HIS A 44 2.28 -1.77 8.04
CA HIS A 44 2.88 -3.07 8.30
C HIS A 44 2.97 -3.25 9.82
N PRO A 45 2.04 -4.01 10.43
CA PRO A 45 2.09 -4.26 11.87
C PRO A 45 3.39 -4.92 12.29
N ARG A 46 3.82 -4.64 13.51
CA ARG A 46 5.05 -5.16 14.10
C ARG A 46 4.74 -6.01 15.32
N ASP A 47 5.49 -7.08 15.50
CA ASP A 47 5.47 -7.86 16.74
C ASP A 47 6.19 -7.12 17.89
N ALA A 48 6.25 -7.75 19.05
CA ALA A 48 6.93 -7.20 20.23
C ALA A 48 8.46 -7.03 20.04
N ALA A 49 9.07 -7.74 19.07
CA ALA A 49 10.48 -7.60 18.73
C ALA A 49 10.73 -6.50 17.68
N GLY A 50 9.66 -5.91 17.12
CA GLY A 50 9.72 -4.89 16.07
C GLY A 50 9.83 -5.46 14.65
N ALA A 51 9.69 -6.77 14.47
CA ALA A 51 9.66 -7.42 13.16
C ALA A 51 8.27 -7.32 12.54
N GLN A 52 8.16 -7.33 11.21
CA GLN A 52 6.85 -7.34 10.54
C GLN A 52 6.09 -8.61 10.93
N SER A 53 4.78 -8.50 11.17
CA SER A 53 3.96 -9.61 11.62
C SER A 53 2.63 -9.69 10.89
N LEU A 54 2.25 -10.93 10.56
CA LEU A 54 0.91 -11.28 10.09
C LEU A 54 0.07 -11.91 11.21
N GLU A 55 0.59 -12.06 12.43
CA GLU A 55 -0.15 -12.72 13.51
C GLU A 55 -1.44 -11.94 13.85
N PRO A 56 -2.58 -12.63 14.04
CA PRO A 56 -3.88 -11.98 14.24
C PRO A 56 -3.88 -10.92 15.34
N GLU A 57 -3.17 -11.16 16.44
CA GLU A 57 -3.03 -10.23 17.56
C GLU A 57 -2.35 -8.91 17.17
N ASP A 58 -1.28 -8.95 16.38
CA ASP A 58 -0.51 -7.78 15.97
C ASP A 58 -1.32 -6.96 14.95
N ILE A 59 -1.95 -7.64 13.99
CA ILE A 59 -2.89 -7.03 13.04
C ILE A 59 -4.03 -6.36 13.80
N ALA A 60 -4.67 -7.08 14.72
CA ALA A 60 -5.80 -6.56 15.48
C ALA A 60 -5.41 -5.36 16.34
N ALA A 61 -4.24 -5.38 16.97
CA ALA A 61 -3.73 -4.28 17.78
C ALA A 61 -3.50 -3.02 16.93
N ALA A 62 -2.77 -3.14 15.83
CA ALA A 62 -2.47 -2.02 14.92
C ALA A 62 -3.75 -1.43 14.30
N VAL A 63 -4.59 -2.28 13.71
CA VAL A 63 -5.85 -1.85 13.05
C VAL A 63 -6.80 -1.22 14.06
N THR A 64 -6.94 -1.80 15.26
CA THR A 64 -7.81 -1.23 16.31
C THR A 64 -7.32 0.15 16.75
N ALA A 65 -6.00 0.32 16.93
CA ALA A 65 -5.44 1.59 17.36
C ALA A 65 -5.67 2.69 16.31
N VAL A 66 -5.35 2.42 15.04
CA VAL A 66 -5.55 3.37 13.95
C VAL A 66 -7.03 3.69 13.74
N ARG A 67 -7.92 2.68 13.72
CA ARG A 67 -9.36 2.89 13.54
C ARG A 67 -9.99 3.69 14.69
N ARG A 68 -9.50 3.55 15.93
CA ARG A 68 -9.97 4.38 17.04
C ARG A 68 -9.57 5.85 16.88
N ALA A 69 -8.39 6.10 16.32
CA ALA A 69 -7.87 7.45 16.11
C ALA A 69 -8.45 8.11 14.84
N CYS A 70 -8.74 7.32 13.81
CA CYS A 70 -9.25 7.74 12.51
C CYS A 70 -10.44 6.82 12.08
N PRO A 71 -11.65 7.01 12.65
CA PRO A 71 -12.78 6.08 12.46
C PRO A 71 -13.32 6.00 11.03
N ASP A 72 -13.20 7.08 10.25
CA ASP A 72 -13.81 7.19 8.92
C ASP A 72 -12.84 6.85 7.77
N ILE A 73 -11.61 6.43 8.09
CA ILE A 73 -10.57 6.18 7.10
C ILE A 73 -10.32 4.67 6.97
N PRO A 74 -10.32 4.11 5.74
CA PRO A 74 -10.04 2.70 5.54
C PRO A 74 -8.57 2.40 5.88
N VAL A 75 -8.37 1.31 6.62
CA VAL A 75 -7.05 0.85 7.09
C VAL A 75 -6.66 -0.42 6.35
N GLY A 76 -5.56 -0.35 5.61
CA GLY A 76 -4.95 -1.43 4.86
C GLY A 76 -3.74 -2.02 5.57
N VAL A 77 -3.48 -3.30 5.33
CA VAL A 77 -2.26 -3.98 5.80
C VAL A 77 -1.57 -4.75 4.67
N SER A 78 -0.26 -4.92 4.78
CA SER A 78 0.49 -5.79 3.87
C SER A 78 0.26 -7.28 4.17
N THR A 79 0.42 -8.10 3.12
CA THR A 79 0.54 -9.57 3.22
C THR A 79 1.78 -10.07 2.46
N GLY A 80 2.80 -9.21 2.32
CA GLY A 80 4.02 -9.50 1.59
C GLY A 80 4.67 -10.81 2.00
N LEU A 81 5.13 -11.59 1.02
CA LEU A 81 5.65 -12.94 1.26
C LEU A 81 6.92 -12.95 2.13
N TRP A 82 7.71 -11.87 2.10
CA TRP A 82 8.90 -11.72 2.92
C TRP A 82 8.61 -11.70 4.43
N ILE A 83 7.36 -11.44 4.84
CA ILE A 83 6.99 -11.42 6.27
C ILE A 83 7.00 -12.83 6.87
N THR A 84 6.92 -13.87 6.03
CA THR A 84 7.05 -15.28 6.42
C THR A 84 8.25 -15.93 5.76
N ASP A 85 9.32 -15.17 5.51
CA ASP A 85 10.59 -15.65 4.97
C ASP A 85 10.47 -16.45 3.64
N GLY A 86 9.45 -16.15 2.82
CA GLY A 86 9.22 -16.89 1.58
C GLY A 86 8.21 -18.03 1.68
N ASP A 87 7.74 -18.39 2.88
CA ASP A 87 6.81 -19.50 3.07
C ASP A 87 5.36 -19.08 2.78
N ALA A 88 4.88 -19.42 1.58
CA ALA A 88 3.52 -19.14 1.15
C ALA A 88 2.46 -19.93 1.93
N GLY A 89 2.79 -21.13 2.42
CA GLY A 89 1.89 -21.98 3.20
C GLY A 89 1.67 -21.41 4.61
N GLN A 90 2.76 -21.01 5.27
CA GLN A 90 2.70 -20.31 6.55
C GLN A 90 1.94 -18.99 6.42
N ARG A 91 2.24 -18.19 5.38
CA ARG A 91 1.52 -16.95 5.10
C ARG A 91 0.00 -17.18 5.01
N LEU A 92 -0.42 -18.14 4.18
CA LEU A 92 -1.83 -18.44 4.01
C LEU A 92 -2.47 -18.91 5.32
N ALA A 93 -1.82 -19.81 6.05
CA ALA A 93 -2.32 -20.34 7.32
C ALA A 93 -2.48 -19.22 8.37
N THR A 94 -1.52 -18.31 8.47
CA THR A 94 -1.57 -17.18 9.40
C THR A 94 -2.65 -16.16 9.01
N VAL A 95 -2.71 -15.75 7.73
CA VAL A 95 -3.72 -14.79 7.25
C VAL A 95 -5.14 -15.37 7.33
N ALA A 96 -5.32 -16.67 7.10
CA ALA A 96 -6.64 -17.32 7.23
C ALA A 96 -7.23 -17.19 8.65
N ARG A 97 -6.40 -17.14 9.70
CA ARG A 97 -6.83 -16.90 11.09
C ARG A 97 -7.40 -15.49 11.32
N TRP A 98 -7.21 -14.55 10.38
CA TRP A 98 -7.83 -13.22 10.48
C TRP A 98 -9.35 -13.28 10.38
N ALA A 99 -9.92 -14.37 9.84
CA ALA A 99 -11.36 -14.60 9.83
C ALA A 99 -11.96 -14.65 11.24
N ASP A 100 -11.18 -15.12 12.23
CA ASP A 100 -11.60 -15.24 13.64
C ASP A 100 -11.53 -13.91 14.40
N LEU A 101 -10.90 -12.88 13.82
CA LEU A 101 -10.88 -11.54 14.40
C LEU A 101 -12.29 -10.92 14.37
N ARG A 102 -12.63 -10.21 15.44
CA ARG A 102 -13.81 -9.34 15.46
C ARG A 102 -13.76 -8.39 14.25
N ALA A 103 -14.91 -8.14 13.61
CA ALA A 103 -14.99 -7.29 12.42
C ALA A 103 -14.31 -5.91 12.61
N ALA A 104 -14.49 -5.31 13.80
CA ALA A 104 -13.88 -4.03 14.16
C ALA A 104 -12.34 -4.06 14.35
N ALA A 105 -11.71 -5.23 14.35
CA ALA A 105 -10.26 -5.39 14.39
C ALA A 105 -9.66 -5.95 13.08
N ARG A 106 -10.50 -6.37 12.13
CA ARG A 106 -10.03 -6.74 10.79
C ARG A 106 -9.67 -5.50 9.99
N PRO A 107 -8.60 -5.53 9.17
CA PRO A 107 -8.29 -4.44 8.26
C PRO A 107 -9.44 -4.25 7.27
N SER A 108 -9.62 -3.03 6.77
CA SER A 108 -10.60 -2.72 5.74
C SER A 108 -10.21 -3.34 4.40
N PHE A 109 -8.90 -3.42 4.14
CA PHE A 109 -8.34 -4.08 2.97
C PHE A 109 -6.96 -4.66 3.24
N ALA A 110 -6.47 -5.52 2.36
CA ALA A 110 -5.09 -5.99 2.39
C ALA A 110 -4.50 -6.00 0.97
N SER A 111 -3.21 -5.69 0.85
CA SER A 111 -2.49 -5.76 -0.42
C SER A 111 -1.95 -7.17 -0.64
N VAL A 112 -2.14 -7.72 -1.85
CA VAL A 112 -1.66 -9.03 -2.27
C VAL A 112 -0.91 -8.87 -3.59
N ASN A 113 0.39 -9.19 -3.61
CA ASN A 113 1.18 -9.11 -4.84
C ASN A 113 0.88 -10.34 -5.70
N VAL A 114 0.45 -10.11 -6.94
CA VAL A 114 0.00 -11.21 -7.82
C VAL A 114 1.16 -12.04 -8.38
N SER A 115 2.38 -11.51 -8.30
CA SER A 115 3.63 -12.20 -8.62
C SER A 115 3.99 -13.28 -7.60
N GLU A 116 3.46 -13.21 -6.37
CA GLU A 116 3.88 -14.08 -5.28
C GLU A 116 3.15 -15.44 -5.30
N PRO A 117 3.85 -16.55 -4.97
CA PRO A 117 3.23 -17.87 -4.90
C PRO A 117 2.06 -17.91 -3.90
N GLY A 118 0.97 -18.55 -4.30
CA GLY A 118 -0.23 -18.73 -3.47
C GLY A 118 -1.13 -17.50 -3.38
N PHE A 119 -0.94 -16.46 -4.21
CA PHE A 119 -1.77 -15.26 -4.16
C PHE A 119 -3.27 -15.55 -4.31
N ALA A 120 -3.68 -16.47 -5.19
CA ALA A 120 -5.10 -16.79 -5.40
C ALA A 120 -5.78 -17.39 -4.16
N ASP A 121 -5.09 -18.30 -3.46
CA ASP A 121 -5.58 -18.87 -2.20
C ASP A 121 -5.62 -17.81 -1.09
N LEU A 122 -4.65 -16.88 -1.09
CA LEU A 122 -4.60 -15.77 -0.17
C LEU A 122 -5.76 -14.79 -0.39
N VAL A 123 -6.05 -14.44 -1.65
CA VAL A 123 -7.24 -13.66 -2.04
C VAL A 123 -8.50 -14.36 -1.52
N ALA A 124 -8.65 -15.66 -1.77
CA ALA A 124 -9.81 -16.42 -1.29
C ALA A 124 -9.94 -16.41 0.25
N ALA A 125 -8.83 -16.48 0.98
CA ALA A 125 -8.84 -16.39 2.44
C ALA A 125 -9.28 -15.00 2.94
N LEU A 126 -8.77 -13.92 2.33
CA LEU A 126 -9.14 -12.55 2.66
C LEU A 126 -10.62 -12.27 2.35
N THR A 127 -11.11 -12.72 1.18
CA THR A 127 -12.52 -12.59 0.81
C THR A 127 -13.44 -13.34 1.79
N ARG A 128 -13.08 -14.55 2.22
CA ARG A 128 -13.83 -15.28 3.26
C ARG A 128 -13.84 -14.55 4.60
N ALA A 129 -12.77 -13.83 4.93
CA ALA A 129 -12.70 -12.98 6.12
C ALA A 129 -13.46 -11.64 5.95
N GLY A 130 -14.02 -11.35 4.77
CA GLY A 130 -14.70 -10.08 4.47
C GLY A 130 -13.74 -8.90 4.41
N ILE A 131 -12.49 -9.14 3.99
CA ILE A 131 -11.44 -8.13 3.81
C ILE A 131 -11.29 -7.88 2.32
N ALA A 132 -11.41 -6.63 1.89
CA ALA A 132 -11.23 -6.27 0.49
C ALA A 132 -9.76 -6.40 0.06
N VAL A 133 -9.51 -6.67 -1.23
CA VAL A 133 -8.14 -6.94 -1.70
C VAL A 133 -7.66 -5.89 -2.69
N GLU A 134 -6.45 -5.37 -2.48
CA GLU A 134 -5.70 -4.64 -3.49
C GLU A 134 -4.75 -5.59 -4.22
N ALA A 135 -4.84 -5.67 -5.55
CA ALA A 135 -3.90 -6.43 -6.36
C ALA A 135 -2.61 -5.62 -6.57
N GLY A 136 -1.50 -6.04 -5.98
CA GLY A 136 -0.17 -5.52 -6.29
C GLY A 136 0.31 -6.02 -7.64
N VAL A 137 0.56 -5.10 -8.57
CA VAL A 137 0.99 -5.37 -9.96
C VAL A 137 2.23 -4.52 -10.22
N TRP A 138 3.38 -5.18 -10.38
CA TRP A 138 4.69 -4.52 -10.52
C TRP A 138 5.20 -4.52 -11.95
N SER A 139 4.65 -5.40 -12.78
CA SER A 139 5.14 -5.63 -14.14
C SER A 139 4.00 -5.95 -15.12
N THR A 140 4.34 -5.95 -16.41
CA THR A 140 3.43 -6.41 -17.47
C THR A 140 3.15 -7.91 -17.37
N ASP A 141 4.06 -8.70 -16.81
CA ASP A 141 3.84 -10.12 -16.53
C ASP A 141 2.85 -10.32 -15.38
N ASP A 142 2.81 -9.41 -14.41
CA ASP A 142 1.80 -9.41 -13.36
C ASP A 142 0.42 -9.07 -13.92
N ALA A 143 0.32 -8.13 -14.86
CA ALA A 143 -0.92 -7.84 -15.57
C ALA A 143 -1.44 -9.08 -16.32
N ARG A 144 -0.55 -9.83 -16.98
CA ARG A 144 -0.89 -11.11 -17.63
C ARG A 144 -1.33 -12.18 -16.61
N THR A 145 -0.65 -12.25 -15.48
CA THR A 145 -0.99 -13.18 -14.38
C THR A 145 -2.39 -12.90 -13.86
N LEU A 146 -2.70 -11.63 -13.61
CA LEU A 146 -4.00 -11.16 -13.17
C LEU A 146 -5.12 -11.52 -14.16
N ALA A 147 -4.86 -11.35 -15.47
CA ALA A 147 -5.80 -11.72 -16.54
C ALA A 147 -6.12 -13.23 -16.54
N THR A 148 -5.13 -14.06 -16.24
CA THR A 148 -5.27 -15.52 -16.26
C THR A 148 -5.96 -16.05 -14.99
N ALA A 149 -5.81 -15.36 -13.86
CA ALA A 149 -6.36 -15.76 -12.58
C ALA A 149 -7.90 -15.64 -12.49
N GLY A 150 -8.51 -14.78 -13.31
CA GLY A 150 -9.97 -14.67 -13.43
C GLY A 150 -10.70 -14.12 -12.19
N HIS A 151 -9.99 -13.42 -11.29
CA HIS A 151 -10.61 -12.76 -10.13
C HIS A 151 -11.13 -11.37 -10.52
N GLU A 152 -12.41 -11.09 -10.26
CA GLU A 152 -13.09 -9.88 -10.75
C GLU A 152 -13.40 -8.83 -9.66
N GLU A 153 -13.25 -9.14 -8.38
CA GLU A 153 -13.65 -8.23 -7.28
C GLU A 153 -12.45 -7.60 -6.54
N TRP A 154 -11.61 -6.88 -7.27
CA TRP A 154 -10.54 -6.08 -6.68
C TRP A 154 -11.10 -4.79 -6.08
N LEU A 155 -10.66 -4.44 -4.87
CA LEU A 155 -10.91 -3.09 -4.34
C LEU A 155 -10.29 -2.05 -5.26
N ARG A 156 -9.04 -2.31 -5.65
CA ARG A 156 -8.27 -1.57 -6.66
C ARG A 156 -7.04 -2.37 -7.09
N ILE A 157 -6.48 -2.00 -8.22
CA ILE A 157 -5.20 -2.49 -8.72
C ILE A 157 -4.14 -1.48 -8.34
N LEU A 158 -3.14 -1.92 -7.58
CA LEU A 158 -1.99 -1.15 -7.14
C LEU A 158 -0.86 -1.34 -8.16
N VAL A 159 -0.73 -0.40 -9.08
CA VAL A 159 0.42 -0.34 -9.99
C VAL A 159 1.57 0.30 -9.23
N GLU A 160 2.61 -0.49 -9.00
CA GLU A 160 3.71 -0.16 -8.09
C GLU A 160 5.06 -0.40 -8.76
N ILE A 161 5.89 0.64 -8.83
CA ILE A 161 7.24 0.56 -9.39
C ILE A 161 8.26 0.59 -8.25
N VAL A 162 8.78 -0.58 -7.87
CA VAL A 162 9.67 -0.77 -6.72
C VAL A 162 11.13 -0.46 -7.06
N ASP A 163 11.61 -0.94 -8.21
CA ASP A 163 13.03 -0.87 -8.62
C ASP A 163 13.30 0.13 -9.78
N GLY A 164 12.32 0.96 -10.11
CA GLY A 164 12.44 1.92 -11.21
C GLY A 164 13.30 3.14 -10.87
N THR A 165 13.94 3.73 -11.87
CA THR A 165 14.63 5.02 -11.70
C THR A 165 13.67 6.18 -11.94
N ALA A 166 14.07 7.40 -11.56
CA ALA A 166 13.24 8.58 -11.81
C ALA A 166 12.98 8.80 -13.32
N GLU A 167 13.92 8.36 -14.17
CA GLU A 167 13.85 8.48 -15.63
C GLU A 167 12.95 7.42 -16.27
N THR A 168 12.90 6.19 -15.73
CA THR A 168 12.17 5.07 -16.35
C THR A 168 10.80 4.82 -15.73
N ALA A 169 10.58 5.22 -14.48
CA ALA A 169 9.40 4.86 -13.71
C ALA A 169 8.07 5.16 -14.42
N VAL A 170 7.95 6.32 -15.08
CA VAL A 170 6.72 6.70 -15.81
C VAL A 170 6.48 5.76 -16.99
N ALA A 171 7.51 5.45 -17.78
CA ALA A 171 7.37 4.56 -18.93
C ALA A 171 7.05 3.12 -18.50
N GLU A 172 7.62 2.66 -17.39
CA GLU A 172 7.31 1.35 -16.80
C GLU A 172 5.86 1.29 -16.30
N ALA A 173 5.42 2.32 -15.56
CA ALA A 173 4.04 2.42 -15.10
C ALA A 173 3.03 2.46 -16.26
N ASP A 174 3.31 3.25 -17.31
CA ASP A 174 2.48 3.31 -18.52
C ASP A 174 2.41 1.94 -19.21
N ALA A 175 3.52 1.19 -19.26
CA ALA A 175 3.53 -0.15 -19.84
C ALA A 175 2.65 -1.13 -19.03
N VAL A 176 2.69 -1.08 -17.70
CA VAL A 176 1.81 -1.89 -16.83
C VAL A 176 0.34 -1.50 -17.03
N LEU A 177 0.03 -0.20 -17.02
CA LEU A 177 -1.33 0.31 -17.24
C LEU A 177 -1.88 -0.12 -18.61
N ALA A 178 -1.07 0.01 -19.66
CA ALA A 178 -1.43 -0.46 -21.00
C ALA A 178 -1.65 -1.97 -21.03
N GLY A 179 -0.80 -2.76 -20.38
CA GLY A 179 -0.98 -4.21 -20.26
C GLY A 179 -2.28 -4.60 -19.56
N LEU A 180 -2.67 -3.88 -18.50
CA LEU A 180 -3.96 -4.07 -17.85
C LEU A 180 -5.13 -3.77 -18.80
N ASP A 181 -5.03 -2.69 -19.60
CA ASP A 181 -6.04 -2.32 -20.60
C ASP A 181 -6.14 -3.35 -21.74
N GLU A 182 -5.01 -3.81 -22.27
CA GLU A 182 -4.93 -4.83 -23.33
C GLU A 182 -5.55 -6.16 -22.90
N HIS A 183 -5.41 -6.52 -21.63
CA HIS A 183 -6.00 -7.71 -21.05
C HIS A 183 -7.46 -7.51 -20.60
N GLY A 184 -8.04 -6.32 -20.77
CA GLY A 184 -9.41 -6.02 -20.39
C GLY A 184 -9.64 -6.00 -18.87
N ILE A 185 -8.59 -5.80 -18.08
CA ILE A 185 -8.67 -5.77 -16.63
C ILE A 185 -9.23 -4.40 -16.20
N ALA A 186 -10.53 -4.40 -15.97
CA ALA A 186 -11.27 -3.27 -15.44
C ALA A 186 -11.14 -3.18 -13.91
N GLY A 187 -11.21 -1.97 -13.38
CA GLY A 187 -11.23 -1.73 -11.94
C GLY A 187 -10.57 -0.40 -11.55
N PRO A 188 -10.81 0.10 -10.33
CA PRO A 188 -10.10 1.27 -9.83
C PRO A 188 -8.59 1.00 -9.82
N ARG A 189 -7.78 1.97 -10.25
CA ARG A 189 -6.32 1.87 -10.24
C ARG A 189 -5.74 2.88 -9.26
N LEU A 190 -4.63 2.53 -8.63
CA LEU A 190 -3.78 3.44 -7.86
C LEU A 190 -2.36 3.29 -8.39
N LEU A 191 -1.69 4.41 -8.62
CA LEU A 191 -0.31 4.44 -9.11
C LEU A 191 0.65 4.96 -8.04
N HIS A 192 1.73 4.24 -7.79
CA HIS A 192 2.85 4.73 -6.99
C HIS A 192 4.16 4.03 -7.34
N GLY A 193 5.24 4.45 -6.71
CA GLY A 193 6.50 3.72 -6.73
C GLY A 193 7.32 4.05 -5.50
N GLU A 194 8.50 3.47 -5.42
CA GLU A 194 9.40 3.61 -4.28
C GLU A 194 10.63 4.46 -4.62
N ASN A 195 11.19 5.11 -3.61
CA ASN A 195 12.42 5.88 -3.65
C ASN A 195 12.45 6.86 -4.84
N ALA A 196 13.35 6.64 -5.82
CA ALA A 196 13.51 7.51 -6.98
C ALA A 196 12.25 7.59 -7.86
N ALA A 197 11.40 6.55 -7.85
CA ALA A 197 10.16 6.50 -8.62
C ALA A 197 9.01 7.29 -7.96
N CYS A 198 9.06 7.58 -6.65
CA CYS A 198 7.94 8.19 -5.90
C CYS A 198 7.41 9.47 -6.54
N TRP A 199 8.24 10.50 -6.64
CA TRP A 199 7.79 11.84 -7.06
C TRP A 199 7.40 11.91 -8.54
N PRO A 200 8.13 11.30 -9.49
CA PRO A 200 7.69 11.19 -10.88
C PRO A 200 6.31 10.53 -11.01
N LEU A 201 6.05 9.46 -10.24
CA LEU A 201 4.78 8.74 -10.30
C LEU A 201 3.64 9.45 -9.59
N ILE A 202 3.89 10.23 -8.53
CA ILE A 202 2.87 11.12 -7.94
C ILE A 202 2.40 12.15 -8.97
N ALA A 203 3.35 12.80 -9.66
CA ALA A 203 3.03 13.78 -10.69
C ALA A 203 2.29 13.12 -11.87
N HIS A 204 2.70 11.92 -12.25
CA HIS A 204 2.07 11.18 -13.33
C HIS A 204 0.65 10.72 -12.98
N ALA A 205 0.43 10.19 -11.77
CA ALA A 205 -0.89 9.86 -11.27
C ALA A 205 -1.82 11.09 -11.30
N GLY A 206 -1.31 12.27 -10.95
CA GLY A 206 -2.03 13.55 -11.07
C GLY A 206 -2.47 13.87 -12.50
N ARG A 207 -1.56 13.72 -13.49
CA ARG A 207 -1.89 13.91 -14.92
C ARG A 207 -2.95 12.94 -15.42
N LEU A 208 -2.90 11.68 -14.96
CA LEU A 208 -3.87 10.65 -15.35
C LEU A 208 -5.19 10.73 -14.55
N GLY A 209 -5.28 11.61 -13.54
CA GLY A 209 -6.41 11.66 -12.61
C GLY A 209 -6.55 10.41 -11.73
N LEU A 210 -5.49 9.60 -11.60
CA LEU A 210 -5.48 8.40 -10.80
C LEU A 210 -5.16 8.72 -9.33
N PRO A 211 -5.77 8.01 -8.36
CA PRO A 211 -5.26 7.97 -6.99
C PRO A 211 -3.78 7.61 -6.94
N THR A 212 -3.08 8.12 -5.93
CA THR A 212 -1.67 7.78 -5.66
C THR A 212 -1.44 7.36 -4.22
N ARG A 213 -0.20 6.96 -3.91
CA ARG A 213 0.23 6.52 -2.58
C ARG A 213 1.59 7.13 -2.25
N ILE A 214 1.77 7.51 -0.99
CA ILE A 214 3.04 8.04 -0.48
C ILE A 214 3.16 7.86 1.04
N GLY A 215 4.38 7.74 1.52
CA GLY A 215 4.68 7.71 2.94
C GLY A 215 6.10 7.23 3.17
N LEU A 216 6.48 7.12 4.44
CA LEU A 216 7.81 6.71 4.85
C LEU A 216 8.12 5.29 4.40
N GLU A 217 7.14 4.46 4.09
CA GLU A 217 7.39 3.19 3.39
C GLU A 217 8.07 3.45 2.04
N ASP A 218 7.44 4.26 1.19
CA ASP A 218 7.85 4.44 -0.19
C ASP A 218 9.11 5.32 -0.31
N THR A 219 9.24 6.39 0.48
CA THR A 219 10.44 7.26 0.46
C THR A 219 10.69 8.01 1.78
N VAL A 220 11.95 8.39 2.00
CA VAL A 220 12.40 9.22 3.14
C VAL A 220 12.83 10.63 2.72
N THR A 221 12.68 10.98 1.45
CA THR A 221 13.07 12.29 0.89
C THR A 221 11.94 12.98 0.14
N GLY A 222 11.97 14.31 0.17
CA GLY A 222 11.11 15.21 -0.58
C GLY A 222 11.44 15.22 -2.08
N PRO A 223 10.67 15.97 -2.90
CA PRO A 223 10.87 16.05 -4.35
C PRO A 223 12.23 16.62 -4.75
N ASP A 224 12.82 17.45 -3.89
CA ASP A 224 14.15 18.03 -4.08
C ASP A 224 15.29 17.13 -3.56
N GLY A 225 14.97 15.94 -3.06
CA GLY A 225 15.93 14.97 -2.52
C GLY A 225 16.30 15.18 -1.04
N GLU A 226 15.81 16.24 -0.40
CA GLU A 226 16.05 16.52 1.02
C GLU A 226 15.26 15.59 1.95
N PRO A 227 15.80 15.17 3.10
CA PRO A 227 15.06 14.37 4.07
C PRO A 227 13.77 15.05 4.54
N VAL A 228 12.69 14.27 4.64
CA VAL A 228 11.42 14.78 5.20
C VAL A 228 11.39 14.67 6.73
N THR A 229 10.37 15.27 7.35
CA THR A 229 10.13 15.15 8.80
C THR A 229 9.19 14.00 9.18
N GLY A 230 8.41 13.44 8.23
CA GLY A 230 7.49 12.33 8.47
C GLY A 230 6.39 12.20 7.40
N ASN A 231 5.43 11.28 7.60
CA ASN A 231 4.39 11.00 6.60
C ASN A 231 3.49 12.22 6.33
N ALA A 232 3.19 13.01 7.36
CA ALA A 232 2.34 14.18 7.18
C ALA A 232 2.93 15.21 6.20
N GLU A 233 4.25 15.38 6.20
CA GLU A 233 4.93 16.23 5.21
C GLU A 233 4.86 15.64 3.80
N LEU A 234 5.18 14.35 3.67
CA LEU A 234 5.08 13.63 2.39
C LEU A 234 3.70 13.74 1.78
N VAL A 235 2.63 13.55 2.57
CA VAL A 235 1.24 13.67 2.12
C VAL A 235 0.94 15.09 1.61
N ARG A 236 1.37 16.14 2.31
CA ARG A 236 1.14 17.53 1.87
C ARG A 236 1.84 17.83 0.55
N GLN A 237 3.12 17.45 0.45
CA GLN A 237 3.91 17.66 -0.76
C GLN A 237 3.32 16.88 -1.94
N ALA A 238 2.94 15.62 -1.72
CA ALA A 238 2.32 14.79 -2.75
C ALA A 238 0.97 15.36 -3.23
N LEU A 239 0.10 15.83 -2.32
CA LEU A 239 -1.17 16.47 -2.70
C LEU A 239 -0.94 17.71 -3.57
N SER A 240 0.06 18.53 -3.24
CA SER A 240 0.42 19.71 -4.02
C SER A 240 0.85 19.32 -5.44
N ILE A 241 1.77 18.37 -5.56
CA ILE A 241 2.30 17.91 -6.85
C ILE A 241 1.22 17.23 -7.68
N TRP A 242 0.44 16.33 -7.07
CA TRP A 242 -0.65 15.62 -7.73
C TRP A 242 -1.71 16.60 -8.28
N SER A 243 -2.11 17.59 -7.48
CA SER A 243 -3.12 18.58 -7.89
C SER A 243 -2.62 19.52 -8.98
N ALA A 244 -1.37 19.97 -8.89
CA ALA A 244 -0.75 20.84 -9.89
C ALA A 244 -0.65 20.11 -11.25
N ALA A 245 -0.29 18.83 -11.24
CA ALA A 245 -0.17 18.03 -12.46
C ALA A 245 -1.52 17.77 -13.14
N GLY A 246 -2.60 17.58 -12.37
CA GLY A 246 -3.94 17.38 -12.92
C GLY A 246 -4.63 18.65 -13.43
N SER A 247 -4.18 19.84 -13.00
CA SER A 247 -4.76 21.13 -13.42
C SER A 247 -4.15 21.69 -14.72
N GLY A 248 -3.06 21.08 -15.21
CA GLY A 248 -2.32 21.53 -16.40
C GLY A 248 -2.58 20.73 -17.67
N GLY A 249 -3.61 19.87 -17.68
CA GLY A 249 -4.04 19.05 -18.81
C GLY A 249 -5.22 19.63 -19.58
#